data_AF-B9CN65-F1
#
_entry.id   AF-B9CN65-F1
#
_cell.length_a   1.000
_cell.length_b   1.000
_cell.length_c   1.000
_cell.angle_alpha   90.00
_cell.angle_beta   90.00
_cell.angle_gamma   90.00
#
_symmetry.space_group_name_H-M   'P 1'
#
loop_
_entity.id
_entity.type
_entity.pdbx_description
1 polymer ?
#
loop_
_entity_poly.entity_id
_entity_poly.type
_entity_poly.pdbx_seq_one_letter_code
_entity_poly.pdbx_strand_id
1 'polypeptide(L)' 'MQNSNFAAPDGPLTLSISEASAISGFSQKVIRTAIRRAELPSLMPHGYVRGRRVRRTDLFKWMKEMVG' A
#
# COMPACT_ATOMS: atom_id res chain seq x y z
N MET A 1 -14.61 12.52 14.33
CA MET A 1 -14.87 11.10 14.62
C MET A 1 -13.83 10.28 13.86
N GLN A 2 -12.83 9.75 14.56
CA GLN A 2 -11.82 8.85 14.00
C GLN A 2 -12.45 7.46 13.90
N ASN A 3 -12.80 7.02 12.68
CA ASN A 3 -13.27 5.66 12.45
C ASN A 3 -12.07 4.71 12.40
N SER A 4 -11.74 4.15 13.56
CA SER A 4 -10.84 3.01 13.73
C SER A 4 -11.48 1.75 13.14
N ASN A 5 -11.54 1.68 11.81
CA ASN A 5 -12.01 0.49 11.11
C ASN A 5 -10.84 -0.49 11.00
N PHE A 6 -10.66 -1.34 12.01
CA PHE A 6 -9.93 -2.60 11.87
C PHE A 6 -10.74 -3.47 10.88
N ALA A 7 -10.63 -3.15 9.59
CA ALA A 7 -11.51 -3.68 8.57
C ALA A 7 -11.29 -5.19 8.35
N ALA A 8 -12.43 -5.89 8.30
CA ALA A 8 -12.67 -7.28 7.93
C ALA A 8 -11.74 -7.85 6.83
N PRO A 9 -11.60 -9.18 6.74
CA PRO A 9 -10.80 -9.85 5.71
C PRO A 9 -11.24 -9.54 4.26
N ASP A 10 -12.41 -8.95 4.05
CA ASP A 10 -13.00 -8.60 2.73
C ASP A 10 -12.67 -7.18 2.25
N GLY A 11 -11.46 -6.69 2.54
CA GLY A 11 -10.98 -5.40 2.03
C GLY A 11 -10.59 -5.46 0.54
N PRO A 12 -10.52 -4.32 -0.18
CA PRO A 12 -10.09 -4.30 -1.57
C PRO A 12 -8.71 -4.94 -1.73
N LEU A 13 -8.58 -5.83 -2.73
CA LEU A 13 -7.34 -6.58 -3.02
C LEU A 13 -6.14 -5.65 -3.30
N THR A 14 -6.43 -4.41 -3.71
CA THR A 14 -5.43 -3.39 -4.01
C THR A 14 -5.73 -2.12 -3.21
N LEU A 15 -4.67 -1.48 -2.75
CA LEU A 15 -4.68 -0.30 -1.90
C LEU A 15 -4.09 0.89 -2.66
N SER A 16 -4.68 2.07 -2.50
CA SER A 16 -4.01 3.33 -2.83
C SER A 16 -2.81 3.57 -1.91
N ILE A 17 -1.94 4.51 -2.26
CA ILE A 17 -0.81 4.91 -1.42
C ILE A 17 -1.28 5.40 -0.03
N SER A 18 -2.40 6.10 0.03
CA SER A 18 -2.97 6.59 1.29
C SER A 18 -3.45 5.45 2.18
N GLU A 19 -4.15 4.47 1.60
CA GLU A 19 -4.62 3.27 2.33
C GLU A 19 -3.43 2.40 2.78
N ALA A 20 -2.43 2.20 1.92
CA ALA A 20 -1.22 1.49 2.26
C ALA A 20 -0.46 2.17 3.41
N SER A 21 -0.44 3.51 3.44
CA SER A 21 0.17 4.29 4.53
C SER A 21 -0.58 4.14 5.84
N ALA A 22 -1.91 4.19 5.80
CA ALA A 22 -2.75 4.00 6.98
C ALA A 22 -2.61 2.58 7.57
N ILE A 23 -2.51 1.55 6.71
CA ILE A 23 -2.42 0.14 7.16
C ILE A 23 -1.01 -0.21 7.65
N SER A 24 0.02 0.21 6.91
CA SER A 24 1.40 -0.19 7.22
C SER A 24 2.08 0.65 8.30
N GLY A 25 1.52 1.82 8.64
CA GLY A 25 2.15 2.80 9.52
C GLY A 25 3.32 3.57 8.87
N PHE A 26 3.78 3.15 7.68
CA PHE A 26 4.80 3.89 6.94
C PHE A 26 4.22 5.15 6.28
N SER A 27 5.04 6.19 6.19
CA SER A 27 4.64 7.41 5.48
C SER A 27 4.42 7.14 3.98
N GLN A 28 3.51 7.91 3.36
CA GLN A 28 3.29 7.83 1.91
C GLN A 28 4.58 8.03 1.10
N LYS A 29 5.55 8.83 1.61
CA LYS A 29 6.85 9.05 0.97
C LYS A 29 7.69 7.76 0.95
N VAL A 30 7.70 7.01 2.03
CA VAL A 30 8.39 5.70 2.12
C VAL A 30 7.77 4.72 1.13
N ILE A 31 6.44 4.61 1.10
CA ILE A 31 5.74 3.70 0.17
C ILE A 31 6.00 4.08 -1.29
N ARG A 32 5.95 5.37 -1.63
CA ARG A 32 6.31 5.86 -2.97
C ARG A 32 7.76 5.56 -3.33
N THR A 33 8.67 5.59 -2.35
CA THR A 33 10.08 5.30 -2.55
C THR A 33 10.32 3.80 -2.78
N ALA A 34 9.68 2.94 -1.98
CA ALA A 34 9.71 1.48 -2.18
C ALA A 34 9.20 1.09 -3.57
N ILE A 35 8.11 1.71 -4.02
CA ILE A 35 7.60 1.52 -5.39
C ILE A 35 8.61 2.02 -6.43
N ARG A 36 9.22 3.19 -6.22
CA ARG A 36 10.22 3.75 -7.16
C ARG A 36 11.46 2.85 -7.27
N ARG A 37 11.85 2.20 -6.17
CA ARG A 37 12.99 1.26 -6.10
C ARG A 37 12.65 -0.15 -6.59
N ALA A 38 11.41 -0.39 -7.03
CA ALA A 38 10.89 -1.71 -7.39
C ALA A 38 10.90 -2.74 -6.23
N GLU A 39 11.04 -2.29 -4.98
CA GLU A 39 10.93 -3.13 -3.78
C GLU A 39 9.46 -3.49 -3.50
N LEU A 40 8.54 -2.58 -3.84
CA LEU A 40 7.10 -2.77 -3.67
C LEU A 40 6.39 -2.73 -5.03
N PRO A 41 5.86 -3.86 -5.52
CA PRO A 41 5.12 -3.91 -6.77
C PRO A 41 3.91 -2.96 -6.76
N SER A 42 3.82 -2.09 -7.76
CA SER A 42 2.64 -1.26 -7.98
C SER A 42 1.92 -1.62 -9.26
N LEU A 43 0.60 -1.70 -9.18
CA LEU A 43 -0.27 -1.75 -10.34
C LEU A 43 -0.51 -0.32 -10.83
N MET A 44 -0.09 -0.04 -12.06
CA MET A 44 -0.51 1.15 -12.79
C MET A 44 -1.77 0.80 -13.58
N PRO A 45 -2.93 1.40 -13.30
CA PRO A 45 -4.04 1.35 -14.23
C PRO A 45 -3.61 2.05 -15.52
N HIS A 46 -3.82 1.40 -16.67
CA HIS A 46 -3.47 1.92 -17.98
C HIS A 46 -4.10 3.32 -18.16
N GLY A 47 -3.28 4.34 -18.42
CA GLY A 47 -3.73 5.71 -18.66
C GLY A 47 -4.04 6.59 -17.44
N TYR A 48 -4.00 6.06 -16.20
CA TYR A 48 -4.28 6.87 -15.00
C TYR A 48 -3.02 7.22 -14.21
N VAL A 49 -2.54 8.46 -14.40
CA VAL A 49 -1.41 9.04 -13.64
C VAL A 49 -1.76 9.20 -12.14
N ARG A 50 -3.06 9.22 -11.79
CA ARG A 50 -3.57 9.64 -10.48
C ARG A 50 -3.73 8.56 -9.41
N GLY A 51 -3.33 7.32 -9.66
CA GLY A 51 -3.51 6.29 -8.63
C GLY A 51 -2.68 5.04 -8.83
N ARG A 52 -1.38 5.10 -8.51
CA ARG A 52 -0.62 3.86 -8.28
C ARG A 52 -1.30 3.10 -7.15
N ARG A 53 -1.68 1.86 -7.43
CA ARG A 53 -2.23 0.94 -6.44
C ARG A 53 -1.19 -0.11 -6.11
N VAL A 54 -1.26 -0.64 -4.91
CA VAL A 54 -0.37 -1.69 -4.39
C VAL A 54 -1.24 -2.87 -4.01
N ARG A 55 -0.85 -4.10 -4.33
CA ARG A 55 -1.60 -5.25 -3.80
C ARG A 55 -1.41 -5.34 -2.30
N ARG A 56 -2.48 -5.68 -1.59
CA ARG A 56 -2.45 -5.82 -0.12
C ARG A 56 -1.43 -6.87 0.31
N THR A 57 -1.35 -7.99 -0.41
CA THR A 57 -0.39 -9.08 -0.17
C THR A 57 1.06 -8.65 -0.34
N ASP A 58 1.34 -7.87 -1.39
CA ASP A 58 2.70 -7.38 -1.67
C ASP A 58 3.15 -6.38 -0.60
N LEU A 59 2.24 -5.51 -0.14
CA LEU A 59 2.51 -4.62 0.99
C LEU A 59 2.86 -5.40 2.25
N PHE A 60 2.07 -6.41 2.64
CA PHE A 60 2.35 -7.21 3.83
C PHE A 60 3.66 -8.00 3.73
N LYS A 61 3.96 -8.55 2.55
CA LYS A 61 5.24 -9.22 2.31
C LYS A 61 6.41 -8.26 2.52
N TRP A 62 6.36 -7.10 1.87
CA TRP A 62 7.40 -6.08 1.99
C TRP A 62 7.53 -5.54 3.43
N MET A 63 6.42 -5.36 4.15
CA MET A 63 6.45 -4.99 5.57
C MET A 63 7.19 -6.03 6.42
N LYS A 64 6.98 -7.32 6.16
CA LYS A 64 7.66 -8.41 6.86
C LYS A 64 9.18 -8.39 6.58
N GLU A 65 9.59 -8.06 5.36
CA GLU A 65 11.00 -7.91 4.98
C GLU A 65 11.67 -6.68 5.61
N MET A 66 10.90 -5.66 6.02
CA MET A 66 11.40 -4.45 6.66
C MET A 66 11.45 -4.53 8.20
N VAL A 67 10.68 -5.43 8.80
CA VAL A 67 10.56 -5.59 10.26
C VAL A 67 11.25 -6.85 10.79
N GLY A 68 11.45 -7.86 9.93
CA GLY A 68 12.25 -9.06 10.23
C GLY A 68 13.73 -8.84 9.99
#